data_AF-S9R5Z7-F1
#
_entry.id   AF-S9R5Z7-F1
#
_cell.length_a   1.000
_cell.length_b   1.000
_cell.length_c   1.000
_cell.angle_alpha   90.00
_cell.angle_beta   90.00
_cell.angle_gamma   90.00
#
_symmetry.space_group_name_H-M   'P 1'
#
loop_
_entity.id
_entity.type
_entity.pdbx_description
1 polymer ?
#
loop_
_entity_poly.entity_id
_entity_poly.type
_entity_poly.pdbx_seq_one_letter_code
_entity_poly.pdbx_strand_id
1 'polypeptide(L)'
;MGGESLYFGKPHPPIYDLARRRLAALGDLPPDDRILAIGDGIGTDIAGAIGEGLDCLFVTGGLAAQETATPRGGQPDPARLAAYVGAQGLSPTFAIGFLR
;
A
#
# COMPACT_ATOMS: atom_id res chain seq x y z
N MET A 1 -19.64 27.39 -6.86
CA MET A 1 -18.24 27.77 -6.59
C MET A 1 -17.42 26.50 -6.66
N GLY A 2 -16.83 26.19 -7.82
CA GLY A 2 -16.00 25.01 -8.04
C GLY A 2 -14.54 25.42 -8.01
N GLY A 3 -13.83 25.01 -6.96
CA GLY A 3 -12.37 25.08 -6.90
C GLY A 3 -11.79 23.74 -7.37
N GLU A 4 -10.66 23.78 -8.07
CA GLU A 4 -9.90 22.58 -8.42
C GLU A 4 -9.26 22.00 -7.14
N SER A 5 -9.68 20.80 -6.75
CA SER A 5 -9.07 20.08 -5.64
C SER A 5 -7.80 19.38 -6.14
N LEU A 6 -6.64 19.87 -5.72
CA LEU A 6 -5.38 19.18 -5.90
C LEU A 6 -5.18 18.17 -4.77
N TYR A 7 -5.14 16.88 -5.09
CA TYR A 7 -4.94 15.81 -4.13
C TYR A 7 -3.45 15.44 -4.04
N PHE A 8 -2.82 15.72 -2.90
CA PHE A 8 -1.38 15.52 -2.68
C PHE A 8 -1.04 14.31 -1.78
N GLY A 9 -2.01 13.43 -1.55
CA GLY A 9 -1.82 12.21 -0.75
C GLY A 9 -1.72 10.96 -1.62
N LYS A 10 -1.47 9.82 -0.97
CA LYS A 10 -1.65 8.51 -1.61
C LYS A 10 -3.10 8.38 -2.12
N PRO A 11 -3.34 7.78 -3.29
CA PRO A 11 -2.41 7.02 -4.12
C PRO A 11 -1.66 7.86 -5.18
N HIS A 12 -1.67 9.19 -5.11
CA HIS A 12 -1.19 10.05 -6.20
C HIS A 12 0.35 10.13 -6.27
N PRO A 13 0.96 10.24 -7.48
CA PRO A 13 2.41 10.27 -7.66
C PRO A 13 3.21 11.29 -6.82
N PRO A 14 2.72 12.53 -6.55
CA PRO A 14 3.53 13.53 -5.86
C PRO A 14 4.08 13.12 -4.48
N ILE A 15 3.38 12.25 -3.75
CA ILE A 15 3.87 11.78 -2.45
C ILE A 15 5.01 10.76 -2.59
N TYR A 16 4.98 9.93 -3.64
CA TYR A 16 6.02 8.95 -3.93
C TYR A 16 7.26 9.63 -4.52
N ASP A 17 7.08 10.63 -5.38
CA ASP A 17 8.16 11.51 -5.84
C ASP A 17 8.89 12.17 -4.66
N LEU A 18 8.14 12.71 -3.70
CA LEU A 18 8.70 13.31 -2.50
C LEU A 18 9.48 12.26 -1.67
N ALA A 19 8.95 11.05 -1.52
CA ALA A 19 9.62 9.96 -0.81
C ALA A 19 10.95 9.58 -1.49
N ARG A 20 10.96 9.44 -2.82
CA ARG A 20 12.18 9.15 -3.62
C ARG A 20 13.22 10.25 -3.48
N ARG A 21 12.82 11.52 -3.54
CA ARG A 21 13.74 12.66 -3.32
C ARG A 21 14.36 12.64 -1.93
N ARG A 22 13.58 12.30 -0.90
CA ARG A 22 14.10 12.16 0.46
C ARG A 22 15.05 10.98 0.59
N LEU A 23 14.75 9.86 -0.05
CA LEU A 23 15.63 8.68 -0.06
C LEU A 23 16.97 8.98 -0.75
N ALA A 24 16.95 9.66 -1.89
CA ALA A 24 18.14 10.11 -2.61
C ALA A 24 18.98 11.14 -1.81
N ALA A 25 18.39 11.84 -0.84
CA ALA A 25 19.13 12.74 0.04
C ALA A 25 19.92 12.01 1.15
N LEU A 26 19.60 10.74 1.42
CA LEU A 26 20.29 9.90 2.42
C LEU A 26 21.50 9.15 1.83
N GLY A 27 21.65 9.15 0.51
CA GLY A 27 22.68 8.40 -0.21
C GLY A 27 22.21 8.03 -1.62
N ASP A 28 22.79 6.98 -2.20
CA ASP A 28 22.36 6.51 -3.51
C ASP A 28 20.92 6.00 -3.47
N LEU A 29 20.11 6.49 -4.42
CA LEU A 29 18.74 6.01 -4.58
C LEU A 29 18.79 4.54 -5.00
N PRO A 30 18.21 3.61 -4.20
CA PRO A 30 18.15 2.22 -4.60
C PRO A 30 17.26 2.06 -5.84
N PRO A 31 17.50 1.03 -6.67
CA PRO A 31 16.59 0.67 -7.74
C PRO A 31 15.21 0.27 -7.18
N ASP A 32 14.17 0.37 -8.01
CA ASP A 32 12.78 0.19 -7.60
C ASP A 32 12.49 -1.20 -7.04
N ASP A 33 13.17 -2.24 -7.54
CA ASP A 33 13.11 -3.62 -7.06
C ASP A 33 13.72 -3.82 -5.64
N ARG A 34 14.29 -2.76 -5.07
CA ARG A 34 14.81 -2.71 -3.70
C ARG A 34 13.97 -1.83 -2.78
N ILE A 35 12.83 -1.33 -3.25
CA ILE A 35 11.89 -0.50 -2.49
C ILE A 35 10.62 -1.30 -2.24
N LEU A 36 10.25 -1.45 -0.95
CA LEU A 36 9.00 -2.08 -0.54
C LEU A 36 8.08 -1.02 0.09
N ALA A 37 6.92 -0.78 -0.53
CA ALA A 37 5.86 0.02 0.06
C ALA A 37 5.07 -0.83 1.07
N ILE A 38 4.77 -0.29 2.25
CA ILE A 38 4.06 -1.03 3.30
C ILE A 38 2.92 -0.19 3.83
N GLY A 39 1.73 -0.78 3.94
CA GLY A 39 0.59 -0.10 4.52
C GLY A 39 -0.67 -0.96 4.58
N ASP A 40 -1.69 -0.43 5.24
CA ASP A 40 -2.98 -1.08 5.47
C ASP A 40 -4.12 -0.50 4.63
N GLY A 41 -3.87 0.58 3.89
CA GLY A 41 -4.83 1.17 2.96
C GLY A 41 -4.76 0.56 1.57
N ILE A 42 -5.74 -0.29 1.22
CA ILE A 42 -5.78 -0.92 -0.11
C ILE A 42 -5.91 0.13 -1.25
N GLY A 43 -6.74 1.16 -1.05
CA GLY A 43 -6.97 2.23 -2.03
C GLY A 43 -5.97 3.38 -1.97
N THR A 44 -5.00 3.33 -1.05
CA THR A 44 -4.00 4.39 -0.84
C THR A 44 -2.59 3.84 -0.95
N ASP A 45 -2.11 3.12 0.08
CA ASP A 45 -0.76 2.53 0.11
C ASP A 45 -0.52 1.56 -1.03
N ILE A 46 -1.43 0.60 -1.18
CA ILE A 46 -1.28 -0.50 -2.13
C ILE A 46 -1.55 -0.01 -3.56
N ALA A 47 -2.65 0.71 -3.76
CA ALA A 47 -2.95 1.32 -5.05
C ALA A 47 -1.84 2.25 -5.53
N GLY A 48 -1.29 3.08 -4.64
CA GLY A 48 -0.19 3.99 -4.98
C GLY A 48 1.10 3.23 -5.30
N ALA A 49 1.45 2.21 -4.52
CA ALA A 49 2.64 1.41 -4.78
C ALA A 49 2.58 0.68 -6.12
N ILE A 50 1.43 0.06 -6.44
CA ILE A 50 1.20 -0.58 -7.74
C ILE A 50 1.27 0.45 -8.87
N GLY A 51 0.68 1.63 -8.69
CA GLY A 51 0.74 2.73 -9.67
C GLY A 51 2.16 3.21 -9.95
N GLU A 52 3.04 3.13 -8.96
CA GLU A 52 4.46 3.48 -9.04
C GLU A 52 5.36 2.30 -9.46
N GLY A 53 4.79 1.12 -9.72
CA GLY A 53 5.54 -0.08 -10.09
C GLY A 53 6.42 -0.65 -8.97
N LEU A 54 6.08 -0.36 -7.71
CA LEU A 54 6.80 -0.82 -6.53
C LEU A 54 6.20 -2.10 -5.96
N ASP A 55 7.06 -2.95 -5.40
CA ASP A 55 6.59 -4.05 -4.57
C ASP A 55 5.87 -3.50 -3.34
N CYS A 56 4.80 -4.18 -2.92
CA CYS A 56 4.04 -3.78 -1.76
C CYS A 56 3.65 -4.92 -0.82
N LEU A 57 3.67 -4.61 0.48
CA LEU A 57 3.20 -5.47 1.56
C LEU A 57 1.91 -4.89 2.16
N PHE A 58 0.81 -5.61 1.96
CA PHE A 58 -0.49 -5.26 2.50
C PHE A 58 -0.64 -5.76 3.94
N VAL A 59 -0.77 -4.83 4.88
CA VAL A 59 -0.97 -5.11 6.31
C VAL A 59 -2.47 -5.21 6.59
N THR A 60 -3.01 -6.42 6.58
CA THR A 60 -4.46 -6.65 6.61
C THR A 60 -5.08 -6.42 7.98
N GLY A 61 -4.29 -6.44 9.06
CA GLY A 61 -4.75 -6.21 10.44
C GLY A 61 -5.07 -4.75 10.78
N GLY A 62 -4.86 -3.83 9.85
CA GLY A 62 -5.29 -2.43 9.95
C GLY A 62 -6.70 -2.20 9.40
N LEU A 63 -6.85 -1.28 8.44
CA LEU A 63 -8.15 -0.88 7.89
C LEU A 63 -9.00 -2.03 7.33
N ALA A 64 -8.40 -3.08 6.78
CA ALA A 64 -9.12 -4.20 6.15
C ALA A 64 -9.32 -5.42 7.07
N ALA A 65 -9.12 -5.27 8.38
CA ALA A 65 -9.10 -6.41 9.31
C ALA A 65 -10.44 -7.15 9.34
N GLN A 66 -11.55 -6.41 9.27
CA GLN A 66 -12.89 -6.99 9.32
C GLN A 66 -13.21 -7.75 8.03
N GLU A 67 -12.90 -7.19 6.87
CA GLU A 67 -13.19 -7.73 5.55
C GLU A 67 -12.37 -8.99 5.30
N THR A 68 -11.09 -8.95 5.67
CA THR A 68 -10.14 -10.07 5.53
C THR A 68 -10.22 -11.09 6.68
N ALA A 69 -11.07 -10.84 7.69
CA ALA A 69 -11.15 -11.61 8.93
C ALA A 69 -9.79 -11.82 9.61
N THR A 70 -8.94 -10.79 9.61
CA THR A 70 -7.64 -10.84 10.29
C THR A 70 -7.86 -10.74 11.80
N PRO A 71 -7.62 -11.81 12.60
CA PRO A 71 -7.76 -11.74 14.04
C PRO A 71 -6.58 -10.96 14.64
N ARG A 72 -6.79 -10.35 15.81
CA ARG A 72 -5.73 -9.59 16.50
C ARG A 72 -4.49 -10.46 16.72
N GLY A 73 -3.35 -10.03 16.19
CA GLY A 73 -2.08 -10.76 16.29
C GLY A 73 -1.97 -12.01 15.41
N GLY A 74 -2.95 -12.27 14.53
CA GLY A 74 -2.94 -13.40 13.60
C GLY A 74 -2.82 -12.98 12.14
N GLN A 75 -3.23 -13.88 11.24
CA GLN A 75 -3.16 -13.72 9.79
C GLN A 75 -4.56 -13.61 9.18
N PRO A 76 -4.72 -12.97 8.01
CA PRO A 76 -6.01 -12.91 7.31
C PRO A 76 -6.49 -14.31 6.93
N ASP A 77 -7.82 -14.47 6.83
CA ASP A 77 -8.38 -15.63 6.15
C ASP A 77 -8.03 -15.58 4.65
N PRO A 78 -7.40 -16.62 4.06
CA PRO A 78 -6.94 -16.58 2.68
C PRO A 78 -8.05 -16.35 1.65
N ALA A 79 -9.23 -16.95 1.86
CA ALA A 79 -10.35 -16.83 0.91
C ALA A 79 -10.95 -15.43 0.97
N ARG A 80 -11.09 -14.87 2.17
CA ARG A 80 -11.59 -13.50 2.37
C ARG A 80 -10.61 -12.45 1.89
N LEU A 81 -9.31 -12.65 2.09
CA LEU A 81 -8.28 -11.81 1.52
C LEU A 81 -8.37 -11.79 -0.01
N ALA A 82 -8.40 -12.97 -0.64
CA ALA A 82 -8.50 -13.09 -2.09
C ALA A 82 -9.77 -12.41 -2.64
N ALA A 83 -10.91 -12.59 -1.97
CA ALA A 83 -12.16 -11.92 -2.34
C ALA A 83 -12.06 -10.40 -2.20
N TYR A 84 -11.46 -9.91 -1.11
CA TYR A 84 -11.32 -8.48 -0.85
C TYR A 84 -10.41 -7.80 -1.89
N VAL A 85 -9.20 -8.31 -2.12
CA VAL A 85 -8.28 -7.71 -3.10
C VAL A 85 -8.83 -7.82 -4.52
N GLY A 86 -9.50 -8.94 -4.84
CA GLY A 86 -10.18 -9.13 -6.12
C GLY A 86 -11.31 -8.11 -6.35
N ALA A 87 -12.11 -7.80 -5.32
CA ALA A 87 -13.15 -6.78 -5.40
C ALA A 87 -12.59 -5.35 -5.60
N GLN A 88 -11.36 -5.09 -5.15
CA GLN A 88 -10.67 -3.81 -5.39
C GLN A 88 -9.97 -3.75 -6.76
N GLY A 89 -9.86 -4.88 -7.47
CA GLY A 89 -9.11 -4.96 -8.73
C GLY A 89 -7.60 -4.76 -8.54
N LEU A 90 -7.07 -5.02 -7.34
CA LEU A 90 -5.67 -4.84 -6.99
C LEU A 90 -5.03 -6.17 -6.60
N SER A 91 -3.73 -6.30 -6.82
CA SER A 91 -2.97 -7.49 -6.48
C SER A 91 -1.68 -7.06 -5.76
N PRO A 92 -1.70 -6.95 -4.42
CA PRO A 92 -0.47 -6.64 -3.67
C PRO A 92 0.56 -7.77 -3.81
N THR A 93 1.86 -7.44 -3.83
CA THR A 93 2.93 -8.44 -3.95
C THR A 93 2.91 -9.42 -2.77
N PHE A 94 2.71 -8.89 -1.56
CA PHE A 94 2.66 -9.67 -0.33
C PHE A 94 1.51 -9.20 0.57
N ALA A 95 1.06 -10.06 1.48
CA ALA A 95 0.11 -9.71 2.53
C ALA A 95 0.50 -10.35 3.87
N ILE A 96 0.28 -9.63 4.95
CA ILE A 96 0.49 -10.11 6.33
C ILE A 96 -0.55 -9.49 7.25
N GLY A 97 -0.88 -10.16 8.35
CA GLY A 97 -1.73 -9.56 9.38
C GLY A 97 -1.13 -8.32 10.04
N PHE A 98 0.10 -8.44 10.57
CA PHE A 98 0.74 -7.38 11.37
C PHE A 98 2.25 -7.33 11.15
N LEU A 99 2.82 -6.12 11.26
CA LEU A 99 4.27 -5.90 11.43
C LEU A 99 4.64 -6.05 12.91
N ARG A 100 5.80 -6.67 13.19
CA ARG A 100 6.28 -6.99 14.53
C ARG A 100 7.79 -6.85 14.60
#